data_AF-A0A853DKF0-F1
#
_entry.id   AF-A0A853DKF0-F1
#
_cell.length_a   1.000
_cell.length_b   1.000
_cell.length_c   1.000
_cell.angle_alpha   90.00
_cell.angle_beta   90.00
_cell.angle_gamma   90.00
#
_symmetry.space_group_name_H-M   'P 1'
#
loop_
_entity.id
_entity.type
_entity.pdbx_description
1 polymer ?
#
loop_
_entity_poly.entity_id
_entity_poly.type
_entity_poly.pdbx_seq_one_letter_code
_entity_poly.pdbx_strand_id
1 'polypeptide(L)'
;MTTRGKTSPAPETDPEPNPHDIARAIVLRQLTMAPRSRRQLEDKLRAKGCDDEVARVVLDRMQEVGLVDDEAYAGMVVRSQQAGRGLARRALAQELRRKGVDDETAQEALEQIDDESERDRAQALVTKKLRSMHGLDAAVQTRRLAGMLARKGYPSALSWSVIRAAVSDAPEHQRD
;
A
#
# COMPACT_ATOMS: atom_id res chain seq x y z
N MET A 1 57.32 -45.29 -31.75
CA MET A 1 55.93 -44.90 -32.02
C MET A 1 55.01 -45.82 -31.23
N THR A 2 54.20 -45.26 -30.32
CA THR A 2 52.82 -45.67 -29.97
C THR A 2 52.42 -44.84 -28.75
N THR A 3 51.60 -43.82 -28.99
CA THR A 3 51.05 -42.88 -28.02
C THR A 3 49.89 -43.54 -27.26
N ARG A 4 49.99 -43.61 -25.93
CA ARG A 4 48.89 -44.02 -25.04
C ARG A 4 47.95 -42.83 -24.87
N GLY A 5 46.73 -42.96 -25.38
CA GLY A 5 45.67 -41.96 -25.30
C GLY A 5 45.35 -41.58 -23.86
N LYS A 6 45.34 -40.26 -23.61
CA LYS A 6 44.82 -39.64 -22.40
C LYS A 6 43.30 -39.56 -22.59
N THR A 7 42.55 -40.40 -21.90
CA THR A 7 41.10 -40.23 -21.80
C THR A 7 40.85 -39.07 -20.84
N SER A 8 40.55 -37.89 -21.36
CA SER A 8 40.06 -36.77 -20.56
C SER A 8 38.65 -37.09 -20.07
N PRO A 9 38.31 -36.85 -18.78
CA PRO A 9 36.93 -36.92 -18.33
C PRO A 9 36.11 -35.81 -19.01
N ALA A 10 34.87 -36.15 -19.35
CA ALA A 10 33.88 -35.23 -19.93
C ALA A 10 33.61 -34.04 -18.99
N PRO A 11 33.20 -32.86 -19.51
CA PRO A 11 32.90 -31.70 -18.68
C PRO A 11 31.74 -32.02 -17.74
N GLU A 12 31.98 -31.93 -16.43
CA GLU A 12 30.95 -31.92 -15.42
C GLU A 12 30.06 -30.69 -15.67
N THR A 13 28.81 -30.92 -16.08
CA THR A 13 27.81 -29.86 -16.18
C THR A 13 27.64 -29.22 -14.80
N ASP A 14 27.80 -27.90 -14.72
CA ASP A 14 27.44 -27.14 -13.53
C ASP A 14 26.05 -27.60 -13.03
N PRO A 15 25.88 -27.89 -11.73
CA PRO A 15 24.58 -28.33 -11.22
C PRO A 15 23.55 -27.26 -11.54
N GLU A 16 22.41 -27.68 -12.08
CA GLU A 16 21.30 -26.76 -12.35
C GLU A 16 21.02 -25.92 -11.08
N PRO A 17 20.90 -24.59 -11.22
CA PRO A 17 20.78 -23.73 -10.06
C PRO A 17 19.53 -24.09 -9.26
N ASN A 18 19.70 -24.30 -7.96
CA ASN A 18 18.64 -24.71 -7.04
C ASN A 18 17.43 -23.74 -7.15
N PRO A 19 16.22 -24.24 -7.44
CA PRO A 19 15.01 -23.41 -7.56
C PRO A 19 14.78 -22.47 -6.37
N HIS A 20 15.10 -22.91 -5.14
CA HIS A 20 14.98 -22.08 -3.94
C HIS A 20 15.95 -20.90 -3.93
N ASP A 21 17.18 -21.08 -4.44
CA ASP A 21 18.18 -20.01 -4.50
C ASP A 21 17.80 -18.96 -5.55
N ILE A 22 17.26 -19.40 -6.69
CA ILE A 22 16.73 -18.51 -7.73
C ILE A 22 15.56 -17.68 -7.18
N ALA A 23 14.57 -18.33 -6.55
CA ALA A 23 13.42 -17.66 -5.97
C ALA A 23 13.86 -16.64 -4.89
N ARG A 24 14.78 -17.03 -3.99
CA ARG A 24 15.35 -16.11 -3.00
C ARG A 24 16.02 -14.90 -3.65
N ALA A 25 16.85 -15.10 -4.67
CA ALA A 25 17.51 -14.00 -5.36
C ALA A 25 16.50 -13.03 -6.01
N ILE A 26 15.38 -13.55 -6.54
CA ILE A 26 14.30 -12.73 -7.09
C ILE A 26 13.64 -11.91 -5.98
N VAL A 27 13.27 -12.52 -4.85
CA VAL A 27 12.63 -11.84 -3.71
C VAL A 27 13.52 -10.74 -3.15
N LEU A 28 14.78 -11.05 -2.85
CA LEU A 28 15.72 -10.06 -2.32
C LEU A 28 15.89 -8.88 -3.28
N ARG A 29 15.99 -9.15 -4.58
CA ARG A 29 16.02 -8.08 -5.59
C ARG A 29 14.75 -7.22 -5.55
N GLN A 30 13.57 -7.80 -5.39
CA GLN A 30 12.34 -7.00 -5.26
C GLN A 30 12.37 -6.10 -4.04
N LEU A 31 12.76 -6.65 -2.88
CA LEU A 31 12.80 -5.94 -1.61
C LEU A 31 13.83 -4.80 -1.61
N THR A 32 14.95 -4.95 -2.31
CA THR A 32 15.94 -3.86 -2.48
C THR A 32 15.42 -2.68 -3.31
N MET A 33 14.45 -2.89 -4.21
CA MET A 33 13.91 -1.83 -5.06
C MET A 33 12.80 -1.05 -4.36
N ALA A 34 11.92 -1.75 -3.64
CA ALA A 34 10.82 -1.17 -2.91
C ALA A 34 10.27 -2.17 -1.89
N PRO A 35 9.66 -1.69 -0.79
CA PRO A 35 8.84 -2.52 0.08
C PRO A 35 7.73 -3.22 -0.71
N ARG A 36 7.48 -4.49 -0.39
CA ARG A 36 6.48 -5.35 -1.04
C ARG A 36 5.66 -6.08 0.01
N SER A 37 4.40 -6.34 -0.32
CA SER A 37 3.64 -7.36 0.41
C SER A 37 4.06 -8.75 -0.03
N ARG A 38 3.77 -9.75 0.80
CA ARG A 38 3.97 -11.17 0.48
C ARG A 38 3.27 -11.54 -0.83
N ARG A 39 2.01 -11.15 -1.00
CA ARG A 39 1.24 -11.38 -2.23
C ARG A 39 1.93 -10.86 -3.49
N GLN A 40 2.51 -9.66 -3.42
CA GLN A 40 3.24 -9.08 -4.56
C GLN A 40 4.50 -9.87 -4.90
N LEU A 41 5.16 -10.47 -3.90
CA LEU A 41 6.32 -11.33 -4.11
C LEU A 41 5.90 -12.68 -4.69
N GLU A 42 4.81 -13.27 -4.22
CA GLU A 42 4.20 -14.48 -4.80
C GLU A 42 3.87 -14.28 -6.28
N ASP A 43 3.14 -13.21 -6.61
CA ASP A 43 2.78 -12.87 -7.99
C ASP A 43 4.03 -12.66 -8.86
N LYS A 44 5.10 -12.09 -8.28
CA LYS A 44 6.36 -11.88 -8.98
C LYS A 44 7.10 -13.19 -9.25
N LEU A 45 7.12 -14.10 -8.29
CA LEU A 45 7.74 -15.42 -8.43
C LEU A 45 6.99 -16.27 -9.46
N ARG A 46 5.66 -16.28 -9.41
CA ARG A 46 4.82 -16.96 -10.40
C ARG A 46 5.03 -16.40 -11.81
N ALA A 47 5.11 -15.07 -11.96
CA ALA A 47 5.42 -14.43 -13.24
C ALA A 47 6.83 -14.77 -13.77
N LYS A 48 7.71 -15.34 -12.94
CA LYS A 48 9.04 -15.83 -13.30
C LYS A 48 9.09 -17.35 -13.50
N GLY A 49 7.96 -18.03 -13.43
CA GLY A 49 7.88 -19.48 -13.59
C GLY A 49 8.38 -20.27 -12.39
N CYS A 50 8.47 -19.65 -11.21
CA CYS A 50 8.76 -20.39 -9.99
C CYS A 50 7.55 -21.25 -9.61
N ASP A 51 7.82 -22.48 -9.20
CA ASP A 51 6.83 -23.38 -8.62
C ASP A 51 6.22 -22.78 -7.32
N ASP A 52 4.92 -23.01 -7.12
CA ASP A 52 4.17 -22.41 -6.02
C ASP A 52 4.64 -22.94 -4.64
N GLU A 53 5.06 -24.21 -4.53
CA GLU A 53 5.61 -24.74 -3.27
C GLU A 53 7.00 -24.18 -2.98
N VAL A 54 7.85 -24.04 -4.00
CA VAL A 54 9.15 -23.38 -3.86
C VAL A 54 8.98 -21.93 -3.41
N ALA A 55 8.05 -21.20 -4.03
CA ALA A 55 7.74 -19.81 -3.67
C ALA A 55 7.25 -19.71 -2.22
N ARG A 56 6.32 -20.59 -1.81
CA ARG A 56 5.80 -20.65 -0.45
C ARG A 56 6.91 -20.85 0.57
N VAL A 57 7.75 -21.88 0.40
CA VAL A 57 8.86 -22.20 1.32
C VAL A 57 9.85 -21.04 1.43
N VAL A 58 10.19 -20.39 0.32
CA VAL A 58 11.11 -19.25 0.34
C VAL A 58 10.48 -18.07 1.07
N LEU A 59 9.23 -17.73 0.80
CA LEU A 59 8.56 -16.59 1.42
C LEU A 59 8.28 -16.82 2.91
N ASP A 60 7.93 -18.04 3.31
CA ASP A 60 7.82 -18.43 4.72
C ASP A 60 9.14 -18.18 5.44
N ARG A 61 10.26 -18.61 4.84
CA ARG A 61 11.58 -18.36 5.41
C ARG A 61 11.92 -16.87 5.47
N MET A 62 11.55 -16.08 4.46
CA MET A 62 11.77 -14.62 4.47
C MET A 62 10.95 -13.93 5.56
N GLN A 63 9.75 -14.43 5.83
CA GLN A 63 8.90 -13.93 6.90
C GLN A 63 9.45 -14.31 8.27
N GLU A 64 9.90 -15.55 8.47
CA GLU A 64 10.57 -15.99 9.71
C GLU A 64 11.78 -15.13 10.08
N VAL A 65 12.55 -14.66 9.09
CA VAL A 65 13.72 -13.79 9.33
C VAL A 65 13.40 -12.29 9.28
N GLY A 66 12.12 -11.92 9.17
CA GLY A 66 11.64 -10.53 9.20
C GLY A 66 11.94 -9.70 7.95
N LEU A 67 12.27 -10.34 6.82
CA LEU A 67 12.45 -9.65 5.53
C LEU A 67 11.13 -9.42 4.79
N VAL A 68 10.14 -10.27 5.03
CA VAL A 68 8.76 -10.10 4.57
C VAL A 68 7.89 -9.90 5.81
N ASP A 69 7.18 -8.78 5.84
CA ASP A 69 6.34 -8.38 6.95
C ASP A 69 5.18 -7.54 6.40
N ASP A 70 4.00 -8.17 6.32
CA ASP A 70 2.81 -7.53 5.76
C ASP A 70 2.20 -6.50 6.72
N GLU A 71 2.37 -6.67 8.04
CA GLU A 71 1.93 -5.69 9.05
C GLU A 71 2.75 -4.40 8.92
N ALA A 72 4.08 -4.52 8.88
CA ALA A 72 4.98 -3.39 8.69
C ALA A 72 4.74 -2.70 7.34
N TYR A 73 4.53 -3.49 6.27
CA TYR A 73 4.19 -2.97 4.96
C TYR A 73 2.85 -2.23 4.98
N ALA A 74 1.81 -2.78 5.61
CA ALA A 74 0.49 -2.16 5.73
C ALA A 74 0.56 -0.83 6.48
N GLY A 75 1.25 -0.79 7.62
CA GLY A 75 1.47 0.43 8.40
C GLY A 75 2.20 1.51 7.60
N MET A 76 3.21 1.14 6.81
CA MET A 76 3.90 2.08 5.91
C MET A 76 2.95 2.64 4.85
N VAL A 77 2.14 1.79 4.20
CA VAL A 77 1.17 2.21 3.19
C VAL A 77 0.14 3.17 3.80
N VAL A 78 -0.39 2.86 4.97
CA VAL A 78 -1.34 3.72 5.70
C VAL A 78 -0.74 5.11 5.92
N ARG A 79 0.44 5.19 6.54
CA ARG A 79 1.13 6.47 6.81
C ARG A 79 1.38 7.26 5.52
N SER A 80 1.90 6.61 4.48
CA SER A 80 2.18 7.25 3.20
C SER A 80 0.93 7.80 2.52
N GLN A 81 -0.18 7.04 2.53
CA GLN A 81 -1.40 7.44 1.84
C GLN A 81 -2.18 8.51 2.62
N GLN A 82 -2.11 8.50 3.95
CA GLN A 82 -2.61 9.59 4.78
C GLN A 82 -1.83 10.88 4.53
N ALA A 83 -0.50 10.84 4.60
CA ALA A 83 0.34 12.02 4.40
C ALA A 83 0.25 12.59 2.97
N GLY A 84 0.31 11.73 1.95
CA GLY A 84 0.31 12.16 0.56
C GLY A 84 -1.08 12.53 0.03
N ARG A 85 -2.07 11.69 0.31
CA ARG A 85 -3.42 11.80 -0.30
C ARG A 85 -4.52 12.11 0.69
N GLY A 86 -4.28 12.07 2.00
CA GLY A 86 -5.30 12.29 3.02
C GLY A 86 -6.44 11.28 2.96
N LEU A 87 -6.14 10.01 2.65
CA LEU A 87 -7.16 8.96 2.61
C LEU A 87 -7.68 8.64 4.02
N ALA A 88 -8.98 8.32 4.09
CA ALA A 88 -9.65 7.83 5.28
C ALA A 88 -9.58 6.30 5.37
N ARG A 89 -9.92 5.77 6.55
CA ARG A 89 -9.87 4.33 6.88
C ARG A 89 -10.48 3.44 5.78
N ARG A 90 -11.64 3.80 5.24
CA ARG A 90 -12.32 3.02 4.18
C ARG A 90 -11.53 2.95 2.87
N ALA A 91 -10.95 4.06 2.44
CA ALA A 91 -10.15 4.08 1.21
C ALA A 91 -8.79 3.40 1.40
N LEU A 92 -8.23 3.48 2.61
CA LEU A 92 -7.00 2.77 2.97
C LEU A 92 -7.22 1.25 2.97
N ALA A 93 -8.34 0.76 3.51
CA ALA A 93 -8.70 -0.67 3.44
C ALA A 93 -8.73 -1.18 1.99
N GLN A 94 -9.35 -0.42 1.08
CA GLN A 94 -9.38 -0.77 -0.34
C GLN A 94 -7.99 -0.77 -0.97
N GLU A 95 -7.13 0.18 -0.58
CA GLU A 95 -5.77 0.29 -1.07
C GLU A 95 -4.87 -0.87 -0.58
N LEU A 96 -5.03 -1.29 0.68
CA LEU A 96 -4.32 -2.43 1.26
C LEU A 96 -4.72 -3.74 0.57
N ARG A 97 -6.01 -3.99 0.39
CA ARG A 97 -6.53 -5.13 -0.40
C ARG A 97 -6.01 -5.16 -1.82
N ARG A 98 -6.01 -4.00 -2.49
CA ARG A 98 -5.46 -3.85 -3.86
C ARG A 98 -3.96 -4.16 -3.91
N LYS A 99 -3.25 -3.93 -2.81
CA LYS A 99 -1.83 -4.26 -2.65
C LYS A 99 -1.60 -5.70 -2.18
N GLY A 100 -2.66 -6.48 -1.98
CA GLY A 100 -2.57 -7.88 -1.60
C GLY A 100 -2.27 -8.11 -0.11
N VAL A 101 -2.54 -7.12 0.74
CA VAL A 101 -2.57 -7.32 2.20
C VAL A 101 -3.90 -7.99 2.53
N ASP A 102 -3.87 -9.03 3.34
CA ASP A 102 -5.07 -9.75 3.79
C ASP A 102 -5.95 -8.87 4.69
N ASP A 103 -7.19 -9.31 4.91
CA ASP A 103 -8.19 -8.51 5.63
C ASP A 103 -7.87 -8.32 7.12
N GLU A 104 -7.23 -9.30 7.78
CA GLU A 104 -6.89 -9.25 9.20
C GLU A 104 -5.76 -8.23 9.43
N THR A 105 -4.64 -8.40 8.71
CA THR A 105 -3.52 -7.45 8.74
C THR A 105 -3.96 -6.04 8.36
N ALA A 106 -4.84 -5.92 7.35
CA ALA A 106 -5.37 -4.63 6.96
C ALA A 106 -6.23 -4.00 8.05
N GLN A 107 -7.03 -4.78 8.77
CA GLN A 107 -7.84 -4.28 9.87
C GLN A 107 -6.96 -3.80 11.02
N GLU A 108 -5.98 -4.59 11.45
CA GLU A 108 -5.05 -4.24 12.53
C GLU A 108 -4.28 -2.94 12.22
N ALA A 109 -3.77 -2.80 11.00
CA ALA A 109 -3.07 -1.60 10.56
C ALA A 109 -3.97 -0.35 10.58
N LEU A 110 -5.29 -0.54 10.41
CA LEU A 110 -6.27 0.54 10.39
C LEU A 110 -6.84 0.84 11.78
N GLU A 111 -6.83 -0.11 12.72
CA GLU A 111 -7.29 0.08 14.10
C GLU A 111 -6.55 1.21 14.81
N GLN A 112 -5.28 1.43 14.46
CA GLN A 112 -4.45 2.52 14.97
C GLN A 112 -4.90 3.92 14.53
N ILE A 113 -5.88 4.03 13.63
CA ILE A 113 -6.40 5.33 13.17
C ILE A 113 -7.51 5.78 14.12
N ASP A 114 -7.23 6.73 15.00
CA ASP A 114 -8.25 7.29 15.87
C ASP A 114 -9.24 8.20 15.10
N ASP A 115 -10.49 8.21 15.57
CA ASP A 115 -11.59 8.94 14.95
C ASP A 115 -11.36 10.46 14.94
N GLU A 116 -10.66 10.99 15.95
CA GLU A 116 -10.40 12.42 16.06
C GLU A 116 -9.34 12.87 15.05
N SER A 117 -8.24 12.12 14.92
CA SER A 117 -7.26 12.31 13.85
C SER A 117 -7.88 12.16 12.46
N GLU A 118 -8.92 11.32 12.31
CA GLU A 118 -9.68 11.26 11.05
C GLU A 118 -10.51 12.52 10.81
N ARG A 119 -11.18 13.04 11.83
CA ARG A 119 -11.88 14.33 11.77
C ARG A 119 -10.91 15.47 11.44
N ASP A 120 -9.77 15.57 12.11
CA ASP A 120 -8.77 16.61 11.91
C ASP A 120 -8.23 16.62 10.48
N ARG A 121 -7.93 15.44 9.93
CA ARG A 121 -7.52 15.31 8.52
C ARG A 121 -8.62 15.76 7.57
N ALA A 122 -9.87 15.40 7.84
CA ALA A 122 -11.00 15.86 7.03
C ALA A 122 -11.12 17.40 7.06
N GLN A 123 -10.99 18.00 8.23
CA GLN A 123 -11.03 19.46 8.41
C GLN A 123 -9.90 20.14 7.66
N ALA A 124 -8.66 19.66 7.81
CA ALA A 124 -7.51 20.20 7.10
C ALA A 124 -7.71 20.16 5.57
N LEU A 125 -8.26 19.06 5.04
CA LEU A 125 -8.59 18.93 3.61
C LEU A 125 -9.66 19.92 3.17
N VAL A 126 -10.73 20.08 3.97
CA VAL A 126 -11.83 21.00 3.69
C VAL A 126 -11.34 22.44 3.71
N THR A 127 -10.68 22.87 4.79
CA THR A 127 -10.13 24.22 4.93
C THR A 127 -9.17 24.55 3.79
N LYS A 128 -8.26 23.64 3.45
CA LYS A 128 -7.33 23.83 2.32
C LYS A 128 -8.07 24.01 1.00
N LYS A 129 -9.10 23.21 0.74
CA LYS A 129 -9.82 23.27 -0.54
C LYS A 129 -10.77 24.47 -0.62
N LEU A 130 -11.38 24.85 0.49
CA LEU A 130 -12.31 25.97 0.56
C LEU A 130 -11.62 27.29 0.16
N ARG A 131 -10.34 27.48 0.51
CA ARG A 131 -9.51 28.61 0.04
C ARG A 131 -9.46 28.77 -1.48
N SER A 132 -9.60 27.68 -2.23
CA SER A 132 -9.63 27.71 -3.70
C SER A 132 -11.04 27.88 -4.28
N MET A 133 -12.05 28.17 -3.46
CA MET A 133 -13.48 28.21 -3.82
C MET A 133 -14.15 29.54 -3.44
N HIS A 134 -13.36 30.58 -3.15
CA HIS A 134 -13.86 31.91 -2.85
C HIS A 134 -14.79 32.42 -3.97
N GLY A 135 -15.89 33.05 -3.57
CA GLY A 135 -16.89 33.62 -4.49
C GLY A 135 -17.85 32.59 -5.12
N LEU A 136 -17.74 31.31 -4.75
CA LEU A 136 -18.74 30.30 -5.10
C LEU A 136 -19.86 30.27 -4.07
N ASP A 137 -21.08 30.02 -4.52
CA ASP A 137 -22.22 29.77 -3.65
C ASP A 137 -21.98 28.59 -2.68
N ALA A 138 -22.50 28.71 -1.46
CA ALA A 138 -22.33 27.73 -0.39
C ALA A 138 -22.77 26.31 -0.79
N ALA A 139 -23.83 26.16 -1.60
CA ALA A 139 -24.27 24.86 -2.08
C ALA A 139 -23.29 24.26 -3.09
N VAL A 140 -22.63 25.10 -3.90
CA VAL A 140 -21.58 24.67 -4.84
C VAL A 140 -20.32 24.23 -4.08
N GLN A 141 -19.89 25.01 -3.08
CA GLN A 141 -18.76 24.66 -2.21
C GLN A 141 -19.01 23.32 -1.52
N THR A 142 -20.16 23.19 -0.87
CA THR A 142 -20.61 21.98 -0.17
C THR A 142 -20.55 20.73 -1.05
N ARG A 143 -21.17 20.78 -2.24
CA ARG A 143 -21.19 19.64 -3.18
C ARG A 143 -19.78 19.23 -3.63
N ARG A 144 -18.89 20.20 -3.92
CA ARG A 144 -17.53 19.92 -4.35
C ARG A 144 -16.68 19.32 -3.23
N LEU A 145 -16.85 19.81 -2.01
CA LEU A 145 -16.17 19.28 -0.82
C LEU A 145 -16.66 17.86 -0.49
N ALA A 146 -17.98 17.64 -0.51
CA ALA A 146 -18.57 16.31 -0.28
C ALA A 146 -18.05 15.28 -1.28
N GLY A 147 -18.01 15.63 -2.57
CA GLY A 147 -17.45 14.76 -3.61
C GLY A 147 -15.95 14.48 -3.41
N MET A 148 -15.18 15.44 -2.91
CA MET A 148 -13.76 15.24 -2.60
C MET A 148 -13.57 14.27 -1.44
N LEU A 149 -14.28 14.46 -0.32
CA LEU A 149 -14.20 13.60 0.86
C LEU A 149 -14.70 12.17 0.56
N ALA A 150 -15.76 12.04 -0.24
CA ALA A 150 -16.27 10.74 -0.68
C ALA A 150 -15.20 9.94 -1.46
N ARG A 151 -14.47 10.57 -2.39
CA ARG A 151 -13.36 9.93 -3.13
C ARG A 151 -12.17 9.59 -2.25
N LYS A 152 -12.02 10.25 -1.11
CA LYS A 152 -10.99 9.96 -0.11
C LYS A 152 -11.44 8.93 0.93
N GLY A 153 -12.69 8.50 0.89
CA GLY A 153 -13.22 7.43 1.72
C GLY A 153 -13.85 7.88 3.04
N TYR A 154 -13.98 9.19 3.30
CA TYR A 154 -14.54 9.66 4.57
C TYR A 154 -16.03 9.30 4.70
N PRO A 155 -16.49 8.93 5.91
CA PRO A 155 -17.92 8.70 6.17
C PRO A 155 -18.77 9.93 5.85
N SER A 156 -19.99 9.70 5.37
CA SER A 156 -20.92 10.77 5.01
C SER A 156 -21.22 11.70 6.20
N ALA A 157 -21.54 11.13 7.37
CA ALA A 157 -21.85 11.90 8.56
C ALA A 157 -20.70 12.84 8.99
N LEU A 158 -19.47 12.31 9.04
CA LEU A 158 -18.27 13.10 9.32
C LEU A 158 -18.07 14.20 8.27
N SER A 159 -18.17 13.84 6.99
CA SER A 159 -18.00 14.78 5.88
C SER A 159 -18.97 15.95 5.98
N TRP A 160 -20.25 15.69 6.23
CA TRP A 160 -21.26 16.74 6.37
C TRP A 160 -21.03 17.62 7.60
N SER A 161 -20.60 17.04 8.72
CA SER A 161 -20.31 17.81 9.94
C SER A 161 -19.17 18.80 9.71
N VAL A 162 -18.07 18.35 9.12
CA VAL A 162 -16.87 19.17 8.87
C VAL A 162 -17.13 20.24 7.79
N ILE A 163 -17.84 19.87 6.72
CA ILE A 163 -18.17 20.83 5.65
C ILE A 163 -19.06 21.95 6.17
N ARG A 164 -20.09 21.61 6.96
CA ARG A 164 -21.02 22.61 7.50
C ARG A 164 -20.29 23.60 8.39
N ALA A 165 -19.47 23.11 9.32
CA ALA A 165 -18.66 23.96 10.18
C ALA A 165 -17.77 24.91 9.35
N ALA A 166 -17.03 24.37 8.38
CA ALA A 166 -16.11 25.17 7.58
C ALA A 166 -16.80 26.22 6.67
N VAL A 167 -17.96 25.89 6.10
CA VAL A 167 -18.71 26.83 5.26
C VAL A 167 -19.38 27.92 6.11
N SER A 168 -19.91 27.58 7.29
CA SER A 168 -20.50 28.56 8.21
C SER A 168 -19.45 29.53 8.78
N ASP A 169 -18.24 29.05 9.05
CA ASP A 169 -17.15 29.89 9.58
C ASP A 169 -16.49 30.77 8.50
N ALA A 170 -16.78 30.53 7.22
CA ALA A 170 -16.19 31.32 6.14
C ALA A 170 -16.69 32.79 6.22
N PRO A 171 -15.81 33.81 6.15
CA PRO A 171 -16.18 35.21 6.32
C PRO A 171 -17.28 35.68 5.36
N GLU A 172 -17.27 35.12 4.15
CA GLU A 172 -18.25 35.37 3.08
C GLU A 172 -19.67 34.87 3.39
N HIS A 173 -19.84 33.98 4.38
CA HIS A 173 -21.13 33.36 4.75
C HIS A 173 -21.57 33.66 6.18
N GLN A 174 -20.77 34.38 6.97
CA GLN A 174 -21.20 34.86 8.29
C GLN A 174 -22.33 35.88 8.08
N ARG A 175 -23.49 35.61 8.66
CA ARG A 175 -24.59 36.58 8.71
C ARG A 175 -24.22 37.63 9.78
N ASP A 176 -24.20 38.90 9.38
CA ASP A 176 -24.13 40.05 10.29
C ASP A 176 -25.17 39.96 11.43
#